data_AF-A0A8J6JLP0-F1
#
_entry.id   AF-A0A8J6JLP0-F1
#
_cell.length_a   1.000
_cell.length_b   1.000
_cell.length_c   1.000
_cell.angle_alpha   90.00
_cell.angle_beta   90.00
_cell.angle_gamma   90.00
#
_symmetry.space_group_name_H-M   'P 1'
#
loop_
_entity.id
_entity.type
_entity.pdbx_description
1 polymer ?
#
loop_
_entity_poly.entity_id
_entity_poly.type
_entity_poly.pdbx_seq_one_letter_code
_entity_poly.pdbx_strand_id
1 'polypeptide(L)'
;MRKMSRFWARLCVILVAVFCAGLLLTCLLPRPWMIALDILSLAGFLCVKFLALRCPRCGWGGAVPQWSRSGTLHCPKCGGLLEYDR
;
A
#
# COMPACT_ATOMS: atom_id res chain seq x y z
N MET A 1 -7.17 -18.24 -10.45
CA MET A 1 -6.17 -17.16 -10.21
C MET A 1 -6.23 -16.77 -8.75
N ARG A 2 -5.09 -16.58 -8.06
CA ARG A 2 -5.10 -16.04 -6.69
C ARG A 2 -5.58 -14.58 -6.75
N LYS A 3 -6.59 -14.27 -5.95
CA LYS A 3 -7.11 -12.92 -5.80
C LYS A 3 -6.30 -12.18 -4.74
N MET A 4 -6.18 -10.86 -4.90
CA MET A 4 -5.50 -10.01 -3.92
C MET A 4 -6.49 -9.58 -2.85
N SER A 5 -6.14 -9.75 -1.57
CA SER A 5 -7.06 -9.38 -0.50
C SER A 5 -7.17 -7.86 -0.37
N ARG A 6 -8.42 -7.36 -0.35
CA ARG A 6 -8.73 -5.94 -0.15
C ARG A 6 -8.31 -5.43 1.21
N PHE A 7 -8.20 -6.32 2.20
CA PHE A 7 -7.71 -5.95 3.52
C PHE A 7 -6.33 -5.31 3.41
N TRP A 8 -5.41 -5.92 2.66
CA TRP A 8 -4.07 -5.39 2.44
C TRP A 8 -4.07 -4.09 1.63
N ALA A 9 -4.94 -3.98 0.62
CA ALA A 9 -5.10 -2.74 -0.14
C ALA A 9 -5.56 -1.57 0.75
N ARG A 10 -6.58 -1.80 1.58
CA ARG A 10 -7.09 -0.82 2.56
C ARG A 10 -6.04 -0.48 3.60
N LEU A 11 -5.36 -1.48 4.15
CA LEU A 11 -4.27 -1.27 5.11
C LEU A 11 -3.16 -0.42 4.51
N CYS A 12 -2.77 -0.67 3.26
CA CYS A 12 -1.77 0.12 2.55
C CYS A 12 -2.20 1.59 2.42
N VAL A 13 -3.47 1.85 2.09
CA VAL A 13 -4.01 3.22 2.00
C VAL A 13 -4.02 3.90 3.37
N ILE A 14 -4.45 3.19 4.42
CA ILE A 14 -4.46 3.72 5.80
C ILE A 14 -3.04 4.07 6.24
N LEU A 15 -2.05 3.21 5.97
CA LEU A 15 -0.65 3.46 6.31
C LEU A 15 -0.10 4.71 5.61
N VAL A 16 -0.45 4.93 4.33
CA VAL A 16 -0.08 6.16 3.61
C VAL A 16 -0.73 7.38 4.25
N ALA A 17 -2.03 7.31 4.58
CA ALA A 17 -2.74 8.43 5.21
C ALA A 17 -2.14 8.78 6.59
N VAL A 18 -1.84 7.76 7.41
CA VAL A 18 -1.17 7.92 8.71
C VAL A 18 0.21 8.55 8.53
N PHE A 19 1.02 8.06 7.58
CA PHE A 19 2.33 8.62 7.28
C PHE A 19 2.25 10.09 6.83
N CYS A 20 1.30 10.45 5.97
CA CYS A 20 1.11 11.83 5.53
C CYS A 20 0.68 12.75 6.68
N ALA A 21 -0.24 12.29 7.55
CA ALA A 21 -0.66 13.05 8.72
C ALA A 21 0.47 13.21 9.74
N GLY A 22 1.25 12.14 9.97
CA GLY A 22 2.43 12.14 10.82
C GLY A 22 3.51 13.09 10.33
N LEU A 23 3.85 13.04 9.04
CA LEU A 23 4.76 13.98 8.39
C LEU A 23 4.33 15.44 8.60
N LEU A 24 3.05 15.74 8.38
CA LEU A 24 2.52 17.10 8.56
C LEU A 24 2.67 17.56 10.02
N LEU A 25 2.38 16.67 10.97
CA LEU A 25 2.54 16.94 12.40
C LEU A 25 4.02 17.12 12.80
N THR A 26 4.91 16.27 12.28
CA THR A 26 6.36 16.34 12.50
C THR A 26 6.93 17.65 11.94
N CYS A 27 6.44 18.13 10.79
CA CYS A 27 6.82 19.43 10.23
C CYS A 27 6.36 20.60 11.09
N LEU A 28 5.19 20.51 11.73
CA LEU A 28 4.65 21.58 12.59
C LEU A 28 5.28 21.60 13.99
N LEU A 29 5.59 20.42 14.55
CA LEU A 29 6.05 20.26 15.93
C LEU A 29 7.17 19.22 16.00
N PRO A 30 8.38 19.47 15.48
CA PRO A 30 9.41 18.44 15.35
C PRO A 30 9.78 17.84 16.72
N ARG A 31 9.42 16.56 16.91
CA ARG A 31 9.83 15.75 18.05
C ARG A 31 10.54 14.49 17.53
N PRO A 32 11.66 14.08 18.15
CA PRO A 32 12.44 12.95 17.67
C PRO A 32 11.65 11.63 17.66
N TRP A 33 10.72 11.46 18.60
CA TRP A 33 9.86 10.27 18.64
C TRP A 33 8.83 10.21 17.51
N MET A 34 8.41 11.36 16.95
CA MET A 34 7.48 11.38 15.81
C MET A 34 8.17 10.99 14.51
N ILE A 35 9.43 11.39 14.33
CA ILE A 35 10.26 10.94 13.20
C ILE A 35 10.37 9.41 13.21
N ALA A 36 10.55 8.79 14.39
CA ALA A 36 10.60 7.34 14.51
C ALA A 36 9.26 6.67 14.11
N LEU A 37 8.12 7.26 14.47
CA LEU A 37 6.79 6.78 14.08
C LEU A 37 6.52 6.92 12.59
N ASP A 38 6.98 8.02 11.97
CA ASP A 38 6.88 8.24 10.53
C ASP A 38 7.71 7.21 9.75
N ILE A 39 8.95 6.95 10.19
CA ILE A 39 9.82 5.91 9.61
C ILE A 39 9.16 4.53 9.73
N LEU A 40 8.58 4.21 10.89
CA LEU A 40 7.92 2.94 11.12
C LEU A 40 6.69 2.77 10.21
N SER A 41 5.90 3.84 10.05
CA SER A 41 4.73 3.87 9.16
C SER A 41 5.12 3.68 7.70
N LEU A 42 6.21 4.33 7.27
CA LEU A 42 6.77 4.16 5.92
C LEU A 42 7.27 2.73 5.68
N ALA A 43 7.99 2.15 6.64
CA ALA A 43 8.44 0.77 6.56
C ALA A 43 7.26 -0.21 6.48
N GLY A 44 6.22 0.00 7.29
CA GLY A 44 4.97 -0.77 7.23
C GLY A 44 4.29 -0.67 5.87
N PHE A 45 4.20 0.53 5.29
CA PHE A 45 3.66 0.75 3.95
C PHE A 45 4.44 -0.01 2.88
N LEU A 46 5.77 0.10 2.90
CA LEU A 46 6.64 -0.59 1.94
C LEU A 46 6.51 -2.12 2.08
N CYS A 47 6.48 -2.63 3.31
CA CYS A 47 6.24 -4.05 3.57
C CYS A 47 4.91 -4.51 2.99
N VAL A 48 3.80 -3.82 3.27
CA VAL A 48 2.49 -4.20 2.72
C VAL A 48 2.48 -4.11 1.19
N LYS A 49 3.04 -3.04 0.62
CA LYS A 49 3.13 -2.84 -0.83
C LYS A 49 3.94 -3.94 -1.53
N PHE A 50 5.13 -4.22 -1.04
CA PHE A 50 6.05 -5.13 -1.72
C PHE A 50 5.88 -6.61 -1.35
N LEU A 51 5.30 -6.94 -0.18
CA LEU A 51 5.11 -8.32 0.26
C LEU A 51 3.67 -8.80 0.03
N ALA A 52 2.67 -7.99 0.38
CA ALA A 52 1.27 -8.39 0.31
C ALA A 52 0.60 -8.02 -1.03
N LEU A 53 0.92 -6.84 -1.58
CA LEU A 53 0.38 -6.36 -2.86
C LEU A 53 1.24 -6.80 -4.06
N ARG A 54 1.47 -8.10 -4.18
CA ARG A 54 2.17 -8.70 -5.33
C ARG A 54 1.21 -9.15 -6.42
N CYS A 55 1.59 -8.91 -7.66
CA CYS A 55 0.89 -9.49 -8.80
C CYS A 55 0.92 -11.03 -8.69
N PRO A 56 -0.24 -11.72 -8.74
CA PRO A 56 -0.29 -13.18 -8.61
C PRO A 56 0.30 -13.92 -9.81
N ARG A 57 0.51 -13.24 -10.95
CA ARG A 57 1.09 -13.85 -12.16
C ARG A 57 2.61 -13.70 -12.24
N CYS A 58 3.14 -12.50 -11.98
CA CYS A 58 4.58 -12.21 -12.16
C CYS A 58 5.32 -11.85 -10.87
N GLY A 59 4.65 -11.84 -9.71
CA GLY A 59 5.24 -11.53 -8.42
C GLY A 59 5.62 -10.06 -8.21
N TRP A 60 5.34 -9.17 -9.16
CA TRP A 60 5.71 -7.76 -9.06
C TRP A 60 4.97 -7.05 -7.93
N GLY A 61 5.71 -6.47 -6.98
CA GLY A 61 5.20 -5.80 -5.77
C GLY A 61 4.75 -4.35 -5.96
N GLY A 62 4.36 -3.98 -7.19
CA GLY A 62 3.89 -2.64 -7.51
C GLY A 62 2.39 -2.55 -7.77
N ALA A 63 1.60 -3.54 -7.33
CA ALA A 63 0.16 -3.48 -7.54
C ALA A 63 -0.42 -2.26 -6.81
N VAL A 64 -1.20 -1.46 -7.55
CA VAL A 64 -1.81 -0.24 -7.01
C VAL A 64 -2.92 -0.66 -6.03
N PRO A 65 -2.85 -0.26 -4.75
CA PRO A 65 -3.91 -0.56 -3.79
C PRO A 65 -5.20 0.13 -4.23
N GLN A 66 -6.30 -0.61 -4.30
CA GLN A 66 -7.58 -0.12 -4.79
C GLN A 66 -8.67 -0.24 -3.72
N TRP A 67 -9.39 0.85 -3.47
CA TRP A 67 -10.43 0.93 -2.43
C TRP A 67 -11.85 0.61 -2.97
N SER A 68 -12.16 1.00 -4.22
CA SER A 68 -13.48 0.84 -4.84
C SER A 68 -13.49 -0.20 -5.97
N ARG A 69 -14.64 -0.81 -6.23
CA ARG A 69 -14.85 -1.68 -7.41
C ARG A 69 -15.25 -0.82 -8.61
N SER A 70 -14.43 -0.87 -9.66
CA SER A 70 -14.84 -0.88 -11.09
C SER A 70 -13.66 -0.52 -12.00
N GLY A 71 -12.57 -1.29 -11.90
CA GLY A 71 -11.49 -1.17 -12.89
C GLY A 71 -10.85 -2.52 -13.11
N THR A 72 -10.79 -2.96 -14.36
CA THR A 72 -9.88 -4.02 -14.80
C THR A 72 -8.46 -3.45 -14.72
N LEU A 73 -7.87 -3.48 -13.53
CA LEU A 73 -6.47 -3.09 -13.34
C LEU A 73 -5.57 -4.19 -13.89
N HIS A 74 -4.66 -3.80 -14.76
CA HIS A 74 -3.67 -4.70 -15.34
C HIS A 74 -2.34 -4.45 -14.65
N CYS A 75 -1.58 -5.52 -14.42
CA CYS A 75 -0.21 -5.38 -13.95
C CYS A 75 0.63 -4.71 -15.06
N PRO A 76 1.35 -3.61 -14.78
CA PRO A 76 2.14 -2.92 -15.79
C PRO A 76 3.34 -3.74 -16.27
N LYS A 77 3.77 -4.76 -15.49
CA LYS A 77 4.90 -5.63 -15.87
C LYS A 77 4.49 -6.78 -16.78
N CYS A 78 3.36 -7.44 -16.50
CA CYS A 78 2.96 -8.66 -17.24
C CYS A 78 1.64 -8.53 -18.01
N GLY A 79 0.97 -7.38 -17.95
CA GLY A 79 -0.35 -7.17 -18.53
C GLY A 79 -1.45 -8.05 -17.91
N GLY A 80 -1.16 -8.79 -16.85
CA GLY A 80 -2.11 -9.70 -16.22
C GLY A 80 -3.18 -8.94 -15.44
N LEU A 81 -4.43 -9.38 -15.54
CA LEU A 81 -5.54 -8.83 -14.76
C LEU A 81 -5.28 -9.01 -13.25
N LEU A 82 -5.40 -7.91 -12.50
CA LEU A 82 -5.36 -7.86 -11.04
C LEU A 82 -6.79 -7.87 -10.50
N GLU A 83 -7.23 -9.03 -10.04
CA GLU A 83 -8.52 -9.15 -9.36
C GLU A 83 -8.36 -9.10 -7.85
N TYR A 84 -9.07 -8.16 -7.22
CA TYR A 84 -9.19 -8.08 -5.78
C TYR A 84 -10.36 -8.92 -5.26
N ASP A 85 -10.20 -9.51 -4.08
CA ASP A 85 -11.25 -10.27 -3.40
C ASP A 85 -12.52 -9.45 -3.19
N ARG A 86 -13.67 -10.13 -3.16
CA ARG A 86 -14.99 -9.50 -3.17
C ARG A 86 -15.26 -8.67 -1.93
#